data_AF-A0A523PNB2-F1
#
_entry.id   AF-A0A523PNB2-F1
#
_cell.length_a   1.000
_cell.length_b   1.000
_cell.length_c   1.000
_cell.angle_alpha   90.00
_cell.angle_beta   90.00
_cell.angle_gamma   90.00
#
_symmetry.space_group_name_H-M   'P 1'
#
loop_
_entity.id
_entity.type
_entity.pdbx_description
1 polymer ?
#
loop_
_entity_poly.entity_id
_entity_poly.type
_entity_poly.pdbx_seq_one_letter_code
_entity_poly.pdbx_strand_id
1 'polypeptide(L)'
;MWLQGQKLIDGEDDLRIFEALESDKLTVAMVGEFSRGKTELINAIFFADYKQRLLPTEAGRTTMYPTELQYDENHPPSIKLLPIETRKTAETIAEYRRSPTNWATVSLELDDPEKMAEPSARSWPPKK
;
A
#
# COMPACT_ATOMS: atom_id res chain seq x y z
N MET A 1 -12.93 -8.83 -22.93
CA MET A 1 -12.33 -8.59 -21.60
C MET A 1 -10.93 -8.02 -21.82
N TRP A 2 -10.59 -6.88 -21.19
CA TRP A 2 -9.37 -6.10 -21.49
C TRP A 2 -8.06 -6.91 -21.38
N LEU A 3 -8.04 -7.93 -20.51
CA LEU A 3 -6.92 -8.86 -20.32
C LEU A 3 -6.61 -9.73 -21.54
N GLN A 4 -7.62 -10.26 -22.24
CA GLN A 4 -7.43 -11.05 -23.47
C GLN A 4 -6.87 -10.21 -24.63
N GLY A 5 -7.14 -8.89 -24.63
CA GLY A 5 -6.63 -7.99 -25.65
C GLY A 5 -5.13 -7.68 -25.54
N GLN A 6 -4.53 -7.90 -24.37
CA GLN A 6 -3.14 -7.52 -24.09
C GLN A 6 -2.16 -8.72 -24.08
N LYS A 7 -2.62 -9.96 -24.33
CA LYS A 7 -1.76 -11.17 -24.43
C LYS A 7 -0.84 -11.38 -23.21
N LEU A 8 -1.25 -10.92 -22.04
CA LEU A 8 -0.40 -10.95 -20.84
C LEU A 8 -0.40 -12.32 -20.13
N ILE A 9 -1.26 -13.27 -20.54
CA ILE A 9 -1.59 -14.45 -19.73
C ILE A 9 -1.98 -15.64 -20.65
N ASP A 10 -1.57 -16.87 -20.31
CA ASP A 10 -1.94 -18.14 -20.98
C ASP A 10 -3.17 -18.78 -20.30
N GLY A 11 -3.94 -19.62 -21.01
CA GLY A 11 -5.32 -20.00 -20.67
C GLY A 11 -5.53 -20.73 -19.32
N GLU A 12 -4.48 -21.23 -18.66
CA GLU A 12 -4.56 -21.84 -17.32
C GLU A 12 -4.52 -20.79 -16.19
N ASP A 13 -3.83 -19.66 -16.41
CA ASP A 13 -3.75 -18.55 -15.46
C ASP A 13 -5.07 -17.74 -15.42
N ASP A 14 -5.83 -17.74 -16.53
CA ASP A 14 -7.16 -17.13 -16.59
C ASP A 14 -8.09 -17.74 -15.52
N LEU A 15 -8.17 -19.07 -15.42
CA LEU A 15 -9.09 -19.74 -14.49
C LEU A 15 -8.77 -19.41 -13.02
N ARG A 16 -7.49 -19.37 -12.66
CA ARG A 16 -7.05 -19.01 -11.29
C ARG A 16 -7.35 -17.56 -10.95
N ILE A 17 -7.23 -16.65 -11.92
CA ILE A 17 -7.59 -15.24 -11.75
C ILE A 17 -9.10 -15.10 -11.61
N PHE A 18 -9.90 -15.84 -12.39
CA PHE A 18 -11.36 -15.85 -12.24
C PHE A 18 -11.80 -16.37 -10.86
N GLU A 19 -11.24 -17.49 -10.39
CA GLU A 19 -11.51 -18.01 -9.05
C GLU A 19 -11.05 -17.03 -7.95
N ALA A 20 -9.93 -16.32 -8.15
CA ALA A 20 -9.49 -15.27 -7.23
C ALA A 20 -10.40 -14.04 -7.25
N LEU A 21 -10.96 -13.68 -8.41
CA LEU A 21 -11.93 -12.58 -8.55
C LEU A 21 -13.29 -12.93 -7.92
N GLU A 22 -13.69 -14.21 -7.93
CA GLU A 22 -14.87 -14.68 -7.18
C GLU A 22 -14.69 -14.54 -5.66
N SER A 23 -13.46 -14.51 -5.15
CA SER A 23 -13.16 -14.37 -3.71
C SER A 23 -13.36 -12.94 -3.15
N ASP A 24 -13.89 -12.01 -3.97
CA ASP A 24 -14.21 -10.61 -3.64
C ASP A 24 -12.98 -9.74 -3.24
N LYS A 25 -11.80 -10.36 -3.04
CA LYS A 25 -10.55 -9.71 -2.63
C LYS A 25 -9.37 -10.21 -3.46
N LEU A 26 -8.84 -9.35 -4.32
CA LEU A 26 -7.62 -9.61 -5.09
C LEU A 26 -6.37 -9.16 -4.31
N THR A 27 -5.45 -10.08 -4.02
CA THR A 27 -4.14 -9.75 -3.45
C THR A 27 -3.08 -9.69 -4.55
N VAL A 28 -2.41 -8.55 -4.71
CA VAL A 28 -1.36 -8.35 -5.72
C VAL A 28 -0.02 -8.13 -5.03
N ALA A 29 0.97 -8.97 -5.34
CA ALA A 29 2.34 -8.81 -4.86
C ALA A 29 3.25 -8.31 -5.99
N MET A 30 3.85 -7.13 -5.83
CA MET A 30 4.84 -6.60 -6.77
C MET A 30 6.26 -6.95 -6.33
N VAL A 31 6.91 -7.86 -7.07
CA VAL A 31 8.27 -8.33 -6.79
C VAL A 31 9.19 -7.97 -7.96
N GLY A 32 10.43 -7.56 -7.68
CA GLY A 32 11.42 -7.22 -8.70
C GLY A 32 12.63 -6.51 -8.10
N GLU A 33 13.68 -6.34 -8.89
CA GLU A 33 14.94 -5.72 -8.43
C GLU A 33 14.78 -4.28 -7.95
N PHE A 34 15.69 -3.83 -7.09
CA PHE A 34 15.71 -2.46 -6.57
C PHE A 34 15.71 -1.43 -7.71
N SER A 35 15.04 -0.30 -7.50
CA SER A 35 14.96 0.82 -8.46
C SER A 35 14.32 0.55 -9.83
N ARG A 36 13.59 -0.57 -10.02
CA ARG A 36 12.85 -0.84 -11.27
C ARG A 36 11.42 -0.30 -11.31
N GLY A 37 11.13 0.81 -10.64
CA GLY A 37 9.84 1.51 -10.77
C GLY A 37 8.61 0.80 -10.19
N LYS A 38 8.78 -0.16 -9.27
CA LYS A 38 7.63 -0.85 -8.62
C LYS A 38 6.70 0.15 -7.93
N THR A 39 7.26 1.13 -7.22
CA THR A 39 6.47 2.15 -6.53
C THR A 39 5.75 3.08 -7.52
N GLU A 40 6.40 3.47 -8.63
CA GLU A 40 5.74 4.15 -9.75
C GLU A 40 4.54 3.38 -10.29
N LEU A 41 4.67 2.07 -10.49
CA LEU A 41 3.58 1.24 -11.00
C LEU A 41 2.41 1.18 -10.02
N ILE A 42 2.67 1.06 -8.71
CA ILE A 42 1.63 1.14 -7.67
C ILE A 42 0.91 2.49 -7.74
N ASN A 43 1.65 3.60 -7.82
CA ASN A 43 1.07 4.93 -7.95
C ASN A 43 0.21 5.06 -9.22
N ALA A 44 0.64 4.50 -10.34
CA ALA A 44 -0.11 4.55 -11.59
C ALA A 44 -1.38 3.68 -11.57
N ILE A 45 -1.37 2.53 -10.88
CA ILE A 45 -2.55 1.64 -10.83
C ILE A 45 -3.59 2.16 -9.83
N PHE A 46 -3.18 2.61 -8.65
CA PHE A 46 -4.10 2.90 -7.56
C PHE A 46 -4.34 4.39 -7.31
N PHE A 47 -3.43 5.27 -7.76
CA PHE A 47 -3.45 6.68 -7.39
C PHE A 47 -3.41 7.65 -8.59
N ALA A 48 -3.54 7.17 -9.83
CA ALA A 48 -3.44 8.00 -11.03
C ALA A 48 -4.43 9.18 -11.05
N ASP A 49 -5.66 8.96 -10.57
CA ASP A 49 -6.71 9.98 -10.58
C ASP A 49 -6.46 11.12 -9.59
N TYR A 50 -5.64 10.87 -8.55
CA TYR A 50 -5.30 11.88 -7.55
C TYR A 50 -4.18 12.82 -8.00
N LYS A 51 -3.55 12.57 -9.17
CA LYS A 51 -2.44 13.37 -9.74
C LYS A 51 -1.28 13.66 -8.77
N GLN A 52 -1.18 12.88 -7.70
CA GLN A 52 -0.25 13.06 -6.59
C GLN A 52 0.41 11.72 -6.27
N ARG A 53 1.67 11.76 -5.80
CA ARG A 53 2.44 10.55 -5.48
C ARG A 53 2.28 10.23 -3.99
N LEU A 54 1.36 9.31 -3.68
CA LEU A 54 1.08 8.90 -2.30
C LEU A 54 2.24 8.08 -1.71
N LEU A 55 2.80 7.16 -2.52
CA LEU A 55 4.04 6.46 -2.15
C LEU A 55 5.27 7.21 -2.70
N PRO A 56 6.36 7.32 -1.92
CA PRO A 56 7.52 8.09 -2.32
C PRO A 56 8.33 7.35 -3.40
N THR A 57 8.73 8.08 -4.45
CA THR A 57 9.41 7.48 -5.61
C THR A 57 10.69 8.17 -6.07
N GLU A 58 11.15 9.22 -5.37
CA GLU A 58 12.41 9.88 -5.72
C GLU A 58 13.61 8.93 -5.54
N ALA A 59 14.67 9.13 -6.32
CA ALA A 59 15.91 8.36 -6.19
C ALA A 59 16.47 8.52 -4.76
N GLY A 60 16.61 7.40 -4.03
CA GLY A 60 16.99 7.40 -2.61
C GLY A 60 15.81 7.53 -1.63
N ARG A 61 14.58 7.72 -2.11
CA ARG A 61 13.33 7.74 -1.33
C ARG A 61 12.31 6.70 -1.83
N THR A 62 12.74 5.71 -2.62
CA THR A 62 11.89 4.54 -2.94
C THR A 62 11.56 3.78 -1.65
N THR A 63 10.35 3.24 -1.56
CA THR A 63 9.92 2.39 -0.46
C THR A 63 10.90 1.23 -0.23
N MET A 64 11.71 1.31 0.84
CA MET A 64 12.65 0.26 1.25
C MET A 64 12.05 -0.68 2.31
N TYR A 65 10.91 -0.30 2.88
CA TYR A 65 10.22 -1.05 3.92
C TYR A 65 9.00 -1.78 3.34
N PRO A 66 8.67 -2.98 3.85
CA PRO A 66 7.44 -3.65 3.45
C PRO A 66 6.25 -2.70 3.62
N THR A 67 5.54 -2.43 2.53
CA THR A 67 4.35 -1.59 2.51
C THR A 67 3.22 -2.40 1.92
N GLU A 68 2.10 -2.43 2.61
CA GLU A 68 0.90 -3.12 2.19
C GLU A 68 -0.19 -2.09 1.94
N LEU A 69 -0.88 -2.22 0.80
CA LEU A 69 -2.10 -1.48 0.51
C LEU A 69 -3.27 -2.45 0.71
N GLN A 70 -4.23 -2.05 1.53
CA GLN A 70 -5.38 -2.87 1.88
C GLN A 70 -6.66 -2.07 1.68
N TYR A 71 -7.71 -2.76 1.22
CA TYR A 71 -9.07 -2.25 1.23
C TYR A 71 -9.88 -2.97 2.33
N ASP A 72 -10.56 -2.18 3.15
CA ASP A 72 -11.51 -2.65 4.18
C ASP A 72 -12.60 -1.60 4.36
N GLU A 73 -13.83 -1.96 4.01
CA GLU A 73 -15.01 -1.09 4.10
C GLU A 73 -15.33 -0.61 5.52
N ASN A 74 -14.85 -1.33 6.55
CA ASN A 74 -15.08 -0.97 7.94
C ASN A 74 -14.12 0.10 8.46
N HIS A 75 -13.12 0.48 7.67
CA HIS A 75 -12.08 1.43 8.06
C HIS A 75 -12.04 2.63 7.12
N PRO A 76 -11.98 3.87 7.65
CA PRO A 76 -11.79 5.04 6.81
C PRO A 76 -10.39 5.04 6.17
N PRO A 77 -10.22 5.71 5.01
CA PRO A 77 -8.92 5.89 4.36
C PRO A 77 -7.87 6.43 5.35
N SER A 78 -6.78 5.69 5.53
CA SER A 78 -5.76 6.04 6.51
C SER A 78 -4.40 5.38 6.21
N ILE A 79 -3.34 5.99 6.72
CA ILE A 79 -2.01 5.40 6.81
C ILE A 79 -1.81 4.90 8.24
N LYS A 80 -1.50 3.61 8.39
CA LYS A 80 -1.13 3.01 9.68
C LYS A 80 0.38 2.84 9.75
N LEU A 81 1.00 3.44 10.76
CA LEU A 81 2.45 3.44 10.97
C LEU A 81 2.80 2.69 12.25
N LEU A 82 3.76 1.78 12.15
CA LEU A 82 4.35 1.11 13.30
C LEU A 82 5.64 1.84 13.70
N PRO A 83 5.84 2.22 14.99
CA PRO A 83 7.07 2.86 15.46
C PRO A 83 8.31 2.03 15.12
N ILE A 84 9.42 2.69 14.76
CA ILE A 84 10.68 2.01 14.42
C ILE A 84 11.25 1.23 15.61
N GLU A 85 10.93 1.66 16.83
CA GLU A 85 11.33 1.04 18.09
C GLU A 85 10.82 -0.40 18.21
N THR A 86 9.70 -0.73 17.57
CA THR A 86 9.13 -2.10 17.57
C THR A 86 10.09 -3.13 16.99
N ARG A 87 11.04 -2.73 16.14
CA ARG A 87 12.11 -3.61 15.62
C ARG A 87 13.03 -4.19 16.70
N LYS A 88 13.05 -3.60 17.88
CA LYS A 88 13.85 -4.09 19.01
C LYS A 88 13.14 -5.19 19.79
N THR A 89 11.87 -5.44 19.50
CA THR A 89 11.06 -6.48 20.17
C THR A 89 11.13 -7.79 19.40
N ALA A 90 10.70 -8.88 20.04
CA ALA A 90 10.55 -10.18 19.39
C ALA A 90 9.19 -10.36 18.69
N GLU A 91 8.27 -9.39 18.80
CA GLU A 91 6.94 -9.48 18.21
C GLU A 91 7.01 -9.33 16.69
N THR A 92 6.25 -10.17 16.00
CA THR A 92 6.09 -10.15 14.55
C THR A 92 5.09 -9.07 14.12
N ILE A 93 5.17 -8.64 12.86
CA ILE A 93 4.18 -7.71 12.28
C ILE A 93 2.76 -8.28 12.38
N ALA A 94 2.60 -9.60 12.24
CA ALA A 94 1.30 -10.26 12.35
C ALA A 94 0.71 -10.17 13.77
N GLU A 95 1.55 -10.25 14.80
CA GLU A 95 1.15 -10.02 16.19
C GLU A 95 0.79 -8.55 16.41
N TYR A 96 1.60 -7.61 15.89
CA TYR A 96 1.29 -6.18 15.94
C TYR A 96 -0.04 -5.83 15.27
N ARG A 97 -0.40 -6.47 14.15
CA ARG A 97 -1.70 -6.23 13.48
C ARG A 97 -2.90 -6.58 14.37
N ARG A 98 -2.74 -7.52 15.31
CA ARG A 98 -3.80 -7.90 16.27
C ARG A 98 -3.92 -6.92 17.44
N SER A 99 -2.96 -5.99 17.58
CA SER A 99 -2.91 -5.00 18.65
C SER A 99 -2.93 -3.58 18.07
N PRO A 100 -4.12 -2.99 17.85
CA PRO A 100 -4.26 -1.67 17.23
C PRO A 100 -3.56 -0.55 17.99
N THR A 101 -3.34 -0.70 19.30
CA THR A 101 -2.73 0.32 20.17
C THR A 101 -1.27 0.64 19.83
N ASN A 102 -0.59 -0.28 19.15
CA ASN A 102 0.81 -0.11 18.77
C ASN A 102 0.98 0.71 17.48
N TRP A 103 -0.12 1.02 16.79
CA TRP A 103 -0.12 1.72 15.51
C TRP A 103 -0.52 3.17 15.68
N ALA A 104 0.22 4.08 15.06
CA ALA A 104 -0.29 5.41 14.78
C ALA A 104 -1.10 5.39 13.50
N THR A 105 -2.22 6.09 13.52
CA THR A 105 -3.11 6.22 12.36
C THR A 105 -3.14 7.68 11.93
N VAL A 106 -2.88 7.91 10.65
CA VAL A 106 -3.03 9.22 9.99
C VAL A 106 -4.19 9.11 9.02
N SER A 107 -5.25 9.90 9.24
CA SER A 107 -6.39 9.94 8.33
C SER A 107 -5.98 10.54 6.97
N LEU A 108 -6.56 10.01 5.89
CA LEU A 108 -6.37 10.53 4.54
C LEU A 108 -7.64 11.28 4.10
N GLU A 109 -7.48 12.53 3.67
CA GLU A 109 -8.53 13.33 3.03
C GLU A 109 -8.46 13.07 1.53
N LEU A 110 -9.45 12.35 0.98
CA LEU A 110 -9.47 11.96 -0.44
C LEU A 110 -10.04 13.05 -1.37
N ASP A 111 -10.75 14.02 -0.81
CA ASP A 111 -11.36 15.16 -1.50
C ASP A 111 -10.38 16.31 -1.75
N ASP A 112 -9.22 16.30 -1.08
CA ASP A 112 -8.15 17.29 -1.23
C ASP A 112 -6.83 16.59 -1.63
N PRO A 113 -6.47 16.62 -2.92
CA PRO A 113 -5.22 16.02 -3.41
C PRO A 113 -3.95 16.56 -2.73
N GLU A 114 -3.92 17.83 -2.33
CA GLU A 114 -2.75 18.42 -1.67
C GLU A 114 -2.57 17.83 -0.28
N LYS A 115 -3.65 17.71 0.49
CA LYS A 115 -3.63 17.10 1.83
C LYS A 115 -3.40 15.59 1.80
N MET A 116 -3.80 14.92 0.71
CA MET A 116 -3.52 13.51 0.51
C MET A 116 -2.01 13.26 0.29
N ALA A 117 -1.33 14.15 -0.44
CA ALA A 117 0.12 14.07 -0.70
C ALA A 117 0.99 14.46 0.50
N GLU A 118 0.44 15.28 1.40
CA GLU A 118 1.06 15.63 2.69
C GLU A 118 0.18 15.17 3.88
N PRO A 119 0.00 13.86 4.11
CA PRO A 119 -0.56 13.38 5.36
C PRO A 119 0.34 13.95 6.46
N SER A 120 -0.22 14.64 7.45
CA SER A 120 0.55 15.36 8.46
C SER A 120 1.32 14.41 9.40
N ALA A 121 2.33 13.71 8.89
CA ALA A 121 3.32 12.95 9.62
C ALA A 121 4.29 13.86 10.39
N ARG A 122 4.13 15.18 10.27
CA ARG A 122 4.91 16.20 11.00
C ARG A 122 4.75 16.11 12.52
N SER A 123 3.71 15.43 13.02
CA SER A 123 3.50 15.13 14.44
C SER A 123 3.98 13.74 14.87
N TRP A 124 4.65 12.99 13.99
CA TRP A 124 5.19 11.65 14.25
C TRP A 124 6.72 11.64 14.23
N PRO A 125 7.39 11.01 15.22
CA PRO A 125 6.82 10.42 16.44
C PRO A 125 6.32 11.53 17.40
N PRO A 126 5.37 11.23 18.30
CA PRO A 126 5.01 12.18 19.36
C PRO A 126 6.28 12.59 20.10
N LYS A 127 6.52 13.89 20.22
CA LYS A 127 7.58 14.39 21.12
C LYS A 127 7.23 13.92 22.53
N LYS A 128 8.21 13.31 23.21
CA LYS A 128 8.11 13.00 24.64
C LYS A 128 7.86 14.27 25.45
#